data_AF-A0A7K0NBU0-F1
#
_entry.id   AF-A0A7K0NBU0-F1
#
_cell.length_a   1.000
_cell.length_b   1.000
_cell.length_c   1.000
_cell.angle_alpha   90.00
_cell.angle_beta   90.00
_cell.angle_gamma   90.00
#
_symmetry.space_group_name_H-M   'P 1'
#
loop_
_entity.id
_entity.type
_entity.pdbx_description
1 polymer ?
#
loop_
_entity_poly.entity_id
_entity_poly.type
_entity_poly.pdbx_seq_one_letter_code
_entity_poly.pdbx_strand_id
1 'polypeptide(L)' 'MCGRFNSIASGADFAKTFDASLIGEQLAPNFNVAPTAEIYALISKHVERTNNLELSVFNWGLVPS' A
#
# COMPACT_ATOMS: atom_id res chain seq x y z
N MET A 1 -14.54 -12.54 7.32
CA MET A 1 -13.46 -12.74 6.33
C MET A 1 -13.73 -11.80 5.17
N CYS A 2 -12.88 -10.79 4.96
CA CYS A 2 -13.03 -9.83 3.86
C CYS A 2 -12.11 -10.26 2.70
N GLY A 3 -12.70 -10.82 1.63
CA GLY A 3 -11.97 -11.36 0.48
C GLY A 3 -11.92 -10.43 -0.74
N ARG A 4 -12.55 -9.26 -0.69
CA ARG A 4 -12.55 -8.25 -1.76
C ARG A 4 -12.67 -6.84 -1.18
N PHE A 5 -12.12 -5.84 -1.87
CA PHE A 5 -12.27 -4.42 -1.52
C PHE A 5 -12.02 -3.50 -2.72
N ASN A 6 -12.25 -2.19 -2.53
CA ASN A 6 -12.03 -1.17 -3.55
C ASN A 6 -10.73 -0.41 -3.25
N SER A 7 -9.89 -0.19 -4.26
CA SER A 7 -8.70 0.65 -4.19
C SER A 7 -8.67 1.56 -5.41
N ILE A 8 -9.26 2.75 -5.27
CA ILE A 8 -9.47 3.68 -6.40
C ILE A 8 -8.71 4.99 -6.25
N ALA A 9 -8.22 5.30 -5.04
CA ALA A 9 -7.41 6.49 -4.80
C ALA A 9 -6.02 6.29 -5.39
N SER A 10 -5.41 7.38 -5.86
CA SER A 10 -4.04 7.33 -6.35
C SER A 10 -3.06 7.08 -5.20
N GLY A 11 -1.88 6.56 -5.52
CA GLY A 11 -0.81 6.37 -4.55
C GLY A 11 -0.33 7.72 -4.00
N ALA A 12 -0.33 8.77 -4.84
CA ALA A 12 -0.02 10.13 -4.42
C ALA A 12 -1.02 10.68 -3.39
N ASP A 13 -2.32 10.45 -3.58
CA ASP A 13 -3.34 10.89 -2.62
C ASP A 13 -3.22 10.15 -1.29
N PHE A 14 -2.97 8.83 -1.32
CA PHE A 14 -2.71 8.06 -0.11
C PHE A 14 -1.43 8.52 0.60
N ALA A 15 -0.33 8.69 -0.14
CA ALA A 15 0.95 9.13 0.39
C ALA A 15 0.82 10.50 1.08
N LYS A 16 0.14 11.45 0.42
CA LYS A 16 -0.17 12.76 1.00
C LYS A 16 -1.04 12.66 2.26
N THR A 17 -2.05 11.79 2.26
CA THR A 17 -2.97 11.63 3.40
C THR A 17 -2.26 11.14 4.66
N PHE A 18 -1.23 10.29 4.49
CA PHE A 18 -0.49 9.69 5.58
C PHE A 18 0.89 10.31 5.84
N ASP A 19 1.23 11.41 5.17
CA ASP A 19 2.56 12.02 5.19
C ASP A 19 3.67 10.99 4.94
N ALA A 20 3.44 10.15 3.94
CA ALA A 20 4.29 9.02 3.58
C ALA A 20 4.99 9.25 2.25
N SER A 21 6.13 8.59 2.06
CA SER A 21 6.80 8.54 0.75
C SER A 21 6.26 7.38 -0.08
N LEU A 22 5.80 7.64 -1.30
CA LEU A 22 5.40 6.57 -2.24
C LEU A 22 6.65 5.88 -2.80
N ILE A 23 6.73 4.57 -2.62
CA ILE A 23 7.81 3.71 -3.10
C ILE A 23 7.23 2.72 -4.13
N GLY A 24 7.73 2.79 -5.36
CA GLY A 24 7.30 1.93 -6.48
C GLY A 24 6.41 2.64 -7.48
N GLU A 25 5.65 1.86 -8.26
CA GLU A 25 4.82 2.36 -9.36
C GLU A 25 3.39 2.72 -8.92
N GLN A 26 2.75 3.58 -9.72
CA GLN A 26 1.35 3.93 -9.55
C GLN A 26 0.45 2.78 -10.02
N LEU A 27 -0.36 2.22 -9.11
CA LEU A 27 -1.38 1.24 -9.43
C LEU A 27 -2.58 1.91 -10.09
N ALA A 28 -3.19 1.22 -11.05
CA ALA A 28 -4.46 1.65 -11.65
C ALA A 28 -5.61 1.50 -10.64
N PRO A 29 -6.64 2.37 -10.69
CA PRO A 29 -7.85 2.21 -9.89
C PRO A 29 -8.49 0.82 -10.09
N ASN A 30 -8.80 0.14 -8.99
CA ASN A 30 -9.44 -1.17 -8.99
C ASN A 30 -10.65 -1.18 -8.05
N PHE A 31 -11.84 -1.32 -8.62
CA PHE A 31 -13.12 -1.35 -7.89
C PHE A 31 -13.45 -2.73 -7.30
N ASN A 32 -12.58 -3.71 -7.51
CA ASN A 32 -12.88 -5.09 -7.16
C ASN A 32 -11.59 -5.88 -6.94
N VAL A 33 -10.71 -5.40 -6.05
CA VAL A 33 -9.43 -6.04 -5.72
C VAL A 33 -9.69 -7.46 -5.21
N ALA A 34 -9.00 -8.44 -5.79
CA ALA A 34 -9.05 -9.85 -5.41
C ALA A 34 -7.74 -10.27 -4.72
N PRO A 35 -7.73 -11.38 -3.96
CA PRO A 35 -6.49 -11.94 -3.42
C PRO A 35 -5.45 -12.13 -4.52
N THR A 36 -4.18 -12.05 -4.15
CA THR A 36 -2.98 -12.06 -5.02
C THR A 36 -2.80 -10.84 -5.92
N ALA A 37 -3.71 -9.87 -5.93
CA ALA A 37 -3.49 -8.60 -6.62
C ALA A 37 -2.45 -7.73 -5.89
N GLU A 38 -1.81 -6.83 -6.64
CA GLU A 38 -0.97 -5.79 -6.07
C GLU A 38 -1.81 -4.72 -5.36
N ILE A 39 -1.35 -4.31 -4.19
CA ILE A 39 -2.03 -3.35 -3.32
C ILE A 39 -1.02 -2.36 -2.72
N TYR A 40 -1.50 -1.19 -2.32
CA TYR A 40 -0.72 -0.31 -1.45
C TYR A 40 -0.80 -0.77 -0.01
N ALA A 41 0.34 -0.79 0.68
CA ALA A 41 0.40 -0.90 2.12
C ALA A 41 1.31 0.18 2.69
N LEU A 42 0.86 0.77 3.80
CA LEU A 42 1.64 1.71 4.58
C LEU A 42 2.51 0.92 5.55
N ILE A 43 3.83 1.12 5.48
CA ILE A 43 4.80 0.51 6.37
C ILE A 43 5.52 1.60 7.17
N SER A 44 5.75 1.35 8.45
CA SER A 44 6.63 2.18 9.26
C SER A 44 8.05 1.64 9.16
N LYS A 45 8.99 2.50 8.75
CA LYS A 45 10.42 2.23 8.89
C LYS A 45 10.94 3.00 10.10
N HIS A 46 11.32 2.26 11.13
CA HIS A 46 12.06 2.81 12.25
C HIS A 46 13.54 2.91 11.88
N VAL A 47 13.93 4.07 11.35
CA VAL A 47 15.35 4.42 11.17
C VAL A 47 15.63 5.59 12.09
N GLU A 48 16.58 5.42 13.01
CA GLU A 48 17.18 6.50 13.82
C GLU A 48 16.21 7.55 14.41
N ARG A 49 15.25 7.10 15.23
CA ARG A 49 14.30 7.94 16.01
C ARG A 49 13.32 8.80 15.20
N THR A 50 13.37 8.77 13.87
CA THR A 50 12.32 9.34 13.00
C THR A 50 11.36 8.24 12.56
N ASN A 51 10.06 8.51 12.66
CA ASN A 51 9.02 7.60 12.21
C ASN A 51 8.71 7.91 10.74
N ASN A 52 9.47 7.31 9.84
CA ASN A 52 9.24 7.50 8.40
C ASN A 52 8.20 6.48 7.93
N LEU A 53 7.10 6.99 7.36
CA LEU A 53 6.08 6.18 6.73
C LEU A 53 6.37 6.04 5.24
N GLU A 54 6.30 4.82 4.75
CA GLU A 54 6.42 4.53 3.32
C GLU A 54 5.14 3.87 2.84
N LEU A 55 4.62 4.34 1.71
CA LEU A 55 3.55 3.68 1.00
C LEU A 55 4.18 2.81 -0.08
N SER A 56 4.15 1.50 0.07
CA SER A 56 4.78 0.54 -0.85
C SER A 56 3.77 -0.38 -1.50
N VAL A 57 4.14 -0.95 -2.65
CA VAL A 57 3.34 -1.96 -3.36
C VAL A 57 3.67 -3.36 -2.85
N PHE A 58 2.64 -4.15 -2.55
CA PHE A 58 2.76 -5.55 -2.10
C PHE A 58 1.76 -6.46 -2.81
N ASN A 59 2.07 -7.76 -2.88
CA ASN A 59 1.10 -8.78 -3.26
C ASN A 59 0.16 -9.09 -2.09
N TRP A 60 -1.15 -9.05 -2.32
CA TRP A 60 -2.15 -9.36 -1.30
C TRP A 60 -2.28 -10.86 -1.07
N GLY A 61 -1.38 -11.39 -0.25
CA GLY A 61 -1.34 -12.79 0.16
C GLY A 61 0.00 -13.09 0.81
N LEU A 62 0.02 -13.22 2.14
CA LEU A 62 1.25 -13.47 2.90
C LEU A 62 1.84 -14.82 2.51
N VAL A 63 3.08 -14.83 2.03
CA VAL A 63 3.86 -16.04 1.74
C VAL A 63 4.89 -16.21 2.87
N PRO A 64 4.81 -17.26 3.70
CA PRO A 64 5.80 -17.53 4.75
C PRO A 64 7.18 -17.89 4.16
N SER A 65 8.23 -17.62 4.94
CA SER A 65 9.64 -17.95 4.64
C SER A 65 9.98 -19.40 4.98
#